data_AF-A0A5P8YVB2-F1
#
_entry.id   AF-A0A5P8YVB2-F1
#
_cell.length_a   1.000
_cell.length_b   1.000
_cell.length_c   1.000
_cell.angle_alpha   90.00
_cell.angle_beta   90.00
_cell.angle_gamma   90.00
#
_symmetry.space_group_name_H-M   'P 1'
#
loop_
_entity.id
_entity.type
_entity.pdbx_description
1 polymer ?
#
loop_
_entity_poly.entity_id
_entity_poly.type
_entity_poly.pdbx_seq_one_letter_code
_entity_poly.pdbx_strand_id
1 'polypeptide(L)'
;MIAGLGCGGIVLLAALIGVLSSFGSSPDDDAADTSVSKYTQTWSKQYSDTSCAEWNTKLTAQQQFAAAADMLTSARNKIDDGTGLPADSLIHEFERGITNVCVEPTMTLADAAVGLYATEPRFHP
;
A
#
# COMPACT_ATOMS: atom_id res chain seq x y z
N MET A 1 -40.55 6.33 -40.59
CA MET A 1 -41.10 7.28 -39.60
C MET A 1 -39.94 8.09 -39.04
N ILE A 2 -39.93 9.39 -39.33
CA ILE A 2 -39.50 10.54 -38.50
C ILE A 2 -38.06 10.45 -37.90
N ALA A 3 -37.09 11.12 -38.53
CA ALA A 3 -36.42 12.36 -38.05
C ALA A 3 -35.42 12.10 -36.91
N GLY A 4 -34.20 12.61 -36.88
CA GLY A 4 -33.68 13.86 -37.41
C GLY A 4 -32.95 14.58 -36.26
N LEU A 5 -31.86 15.26 -36.60
CA LEU A 5 -31.21 16.34 -35.85
C LEU A 5 -30.48 16.01 -34.52
N GLY A 6 -29.17 16.23 -34.54
CA GLY A 6 -28.34 16.32 -33.33
C GLY A 6 -28.54 17.62 -32.56
N CYS A 7 -28.10 17.60 -31.31
CA CYS A 7 -27.71 18.69 -30.38
C CYS A 7 -27.16 17.93 -29.15
N GLY A 8 -25.96 18.16 -28.65
CA GLY A 8 -25.66 19.38 -27.90
C GLY A 8 -26.17 19.25 -26.45
N GLY A 9 -25.35 18.65 -25.58
CA GLY A 9 -25.32 18.94 -24.14
C GLY A 9 -26.49 18.51 -23.26
N ILE A 10 -26.21 18.60 -21.95
CA ILE A 10 -27.06 18.47 -20.76
C ILE A 10 -26.95 17.07 -20.10
N VAL A 11 -26.07 16.82 -19.12
CA VAL A 11 -25.85 17.42 -17.78
C VAL A 11 -26.76 16.81 -16.70
N LEU A 12 -26.09 16.07 -15.82
CA LEU A 12 -26.28 15.93 -14.37
C LEU A 12 -27.29 14.95 -13.77
N LEU A 13 -26.69 14.19 -12.85
CA LEU A 13 -27.09 13.91 -11.48
C LEU A 13 -28.08 12.78 -11.19
N ALA A 14 -27.50 11.82 -10.46
CA ALA A 14 -27.99 11.26 -9.21
C ALA A 14 -29.35 10.57 -9.22
N ALA A 15 -29.35 9.26 -8.94
CA ALA A 15 -29.99 8.72 -7.73
C ALA A 15 -30.08 7.19 -7.78
N LEU A 16 -29.57 6.56 -6.72
CA LEU A 16 -30.26 5.56 -5.90
C LEU A 16 -30.56 4.15 -6.46
N ILE A 17 -30.03 3.18 -5.72
CA ILE A 17 -30.75 2.01 -5.16
C ILE A 17 -31.31 0.98 -6.17
N GLY A 18 -30.64 -0.17 -6.22
CA GLY A 18 -31.26 -1.41 -5.77
C GLY A 18 -31.51 -2.52 -6.81
N VAL A 19 -31.41 -3.74 -6.29
CA VAL A 19 -32.15 -4.97 -6.66
C VAL A 19 -31.50 -5.92 -7.69
N LEU A 20 -30.93 -7.00 -7.12
CA LEU A 20 -31.17 -8.44 -7.39
C LEU A 20 -31.13 -8.86 -8.88
N SER A 21 -30.33 -9.84 -9.32
CA SER A 21 -30.45 -11.26 -8.96
C SER A 21 -29.42 -12.05 -9.78
N SER A 22 -28.79 -13.08 -9.22
CA SER A 22 -28.46 -14.34 -9.92
C SER A 22 -27.89 -15.37 -8.94
N PHE A 23 -28.78 -16.26 -8.51
CA PHE A 23 -28.60 -17.66 -8.17
C PHE A 23 -27.33 -18.32 -8.75
N GLY A 24 -26.52 -18.96 -7.91
CA GLY A 24 -25.52 -19.93 -8.36
C GLY A 24 -24.36 -20.19 -7.42
N SER A 25 -24.46 -21.30 -6.68
CA SER A 25 -23.37 -22.21 -6.30
C SER A 25 -22.29 -21.80 -5.28
N SER A 26 -22.16 -22.67 -4.28
CA SER A 26 -21.03 -22.96 -3.39
C SER A 26 -20.59 -21.87 -2.39
N PRO A 27 -20.57 -22.17 -1.08
CA PRO A 27 -19.79 -21.41 -0.12
C PRO A 27 -18.32 -21.78 -0.33
N ASP A 28 -17.66 -21.11 -1.26
CA ASP A 28 -16.21 -20.96 -1.17
C ASP A 28 -15.98 -19.64 -0.44
N ASP A 29 -15.29 -19.74 0.70
CA ASP A 29 -14.72 -18.64 1.47
C ASP A 29 -13.69 -17.91 0.59
N ASP A 30 -14.14 -17.23 -0.45
CA ASP A 30 -13.34 -16.28 -1.20
C ASP A 30 -13.22 -15.03 -0.33
N ALA A 31 -12.21 -15.04 0.53
CA ALA A 31 -11.61 -13.88 1.17
C ALA A 31 -10.99 -12.96 0.11
N ALA A 32 -11.80 -12.48 -0.83
CA ALA A 32 -11.46 -11.45 -1.77
C ALA A 32 -11.83 -10.09 -1.15
N ASP A 33 -10.86 -9.19 -1.16
CA ASP A 33 -11.04 -7.72 -1.06
C ASP A 33 -10.76 -6.99 0.27
N THR A 34 -10.23 -7.63 1.31
CA THR A 34 -9.58 -6.88 2.43
C THR A 34 -8.07 -6.68 2.24
N SER A 35 -7.46 -7.40 1.29
CA SER A 35 -6.01 -7.45 1.07
C SER A 35 -5.45 -6.16 0.48
N VAL A 36 -6.19 -5.46 -0.38
CA VAL A 36 -5.74 -4.21 -1.02
C VAL A 36 -5.76 -3.04 -0.04
N SER A 37 -6.71 -3.05 0.91
CA SER A 37 -6.91 -1.91 1.81
C SER A 37 -5.72 -1.66 2.74
N LYS A 38 -5.09 -2.70 3.28
CA LYS A 38 -4.00 -2.52 4.26
C LYS A 38 -2.66 -2.10 3.65
N TYR A 39 -2.43 -2.42 2.37
CA TYR A 39 -1.22 -2.02 1.63
C TYR A 39 -1.40 -0.71 0.85
N THR A 40 -2.59 -0.12 0.89
CA THR A 40 -2.86 1.14 0.21
C THR A 40 -2.08 2.26 0.90
N GLN A 41 -1.08 2.80 0.21
CA GLN A 41 -0.32 3.93 0.70
C GLN A 41 -1.10 5.24 0.50
N THR A 42 -1.30 5.99 1.58
CA THR A 42 -1.97 7.30 1.57
C THR A 42 -1.03 8.45 1.95
N TRP A 43 0.21 8.13 2.35
CA TRP A 43 1.24 9.12 2.59
C TRP A 43 1.63 9.79 1.26
N SER A 44 1.54 11.12 1.22
CA SER A 44 1.65 11.88 -0.03
C SER A 44 3.08 12.23 -0.43
N LYS A 45 4.07 12.04 0.47
CA LYS A 45 5.48 12.29 0.18
C LYS A 45 6.18 11.01 -0.24
N GLN A 46 7.20 11.15 -1.08
CA GLN A 46 8.12 10.05 -1.38
C GLN A 46 8.91 9.67 -0.12
N TYR A 47 9.29 8.39 0.01
CA TYR A 47 10.06 7.92 1.17
C TYR A 47 11.45 8.56 1.24
N SER A 48 12.05 8.94 0.11
CA SER A 48 13.32 9.67 0.06
C SER A 48 13.23 11.10 0.61
N ASP A 49 12.03 11.69 0.61
CA ASP A 49 11.74 13.04 1.10
C ASP A 49 11.04 13.03 2.48
N THR A 50 10.75 11.83 3.00
CA THR A 50 10.11 11.62 4.30
C THR A 50 11.18 11.42 5.34
N SER A 51 11.18 12.20 6.41
CA SER A 51 12.16 12.02 7.49
C SER A 51 11.71 11.00 8.52
N CYS A 52 12.67 10.45 9.28
CA CYS A 52 12.42 9.60 10.43
C CYS A 52 11.56 10.31 11.50
N ALA A 53 11.66 11.62 11.65
CA ALA A 53 10.74 12.38 12.50
C ALA A 53 9.29 12.28 12.00
N GLU A 54 9.06 12.38 10.69
CA GLU A 54 7.71 12.24 10.11
C GLU A 54 7.19 10.81 10.22
N TRP A 55 8.05 9.80 10.01
CA TRP A 55 7.73 8.41 10.28
C TRP A 55 7.20 8.20 11.70
N ASN A 56 7.97 8.66 12.69
CA ASN A 56 7.66 8.45 14.11
C ASN A 56 6.45 9.25 14.61
N THR A 57 6.12 10.40 13.99
CA THR A 57 5.15 11.36 14.56
C THR A 57 3.95 11.67 13.67
N LYS A 58 4.04 11.44 12.36
CA LYS A 58 2.99 11.81 11.39
C LYS A 58 2.35 10.63 10.69
N LEU A 59 3.13 9.59 10.36
CA LEU A 59 2.58 8.40 9.73
C LEU A 59 1.77 7.60 10.75
N THR A 60 0.56 7.25 10.37
CA THR A 60 -0.27 6.29 11.12
C THR A 60 0.31 4.88 11.01
N ALA A 61 -0.04 3.98 11.95
CA ALA A 61 0.40 2.59 11.91
C ALA A 61 0.06 1.90 10.57
N GLN A 62 -1.10 2.20 9.98
CA GLN A 62 -1.45 1.67 8.67
C GLN A 62 -0.52 2.17 7.55
N GLN A 63 -0.17 3.46 7.57
CA GLN A 63 0.75 4.05 6.59
C GLN A 63 2.18 3.53 6.78
N GLN A 64 2.60 3.29 8.03
CA GLN A 64 3.89 2.68 8.36
C GLN A 64 3.96 1.25 7.82
N PHE A 65 2.93 0.44 8.08
CA PHE A 65 2.84 -0.92 7.54
C PHE A 65 2.86 -0.96 6.00
N ALA A 66 2.04 -0.12 5.35
CA ALA A 66 2.01 -0.03 3.89
C ALA A 66 3.36 0.41 3.30
N ALA A 67 4.02 1.38 3.94
CA ALA A 67 5.35 1.83 3.54
C ALA A 67 6.42 0.74 3.73
N ALA A 68 6.38 0.03 4.86
CA ALA A 68 7.30 -1.07 5.13
C ALA A 68 7.11 -2.20 4.11
N ALA A 69 5.87 -2.54 3.77
CA ALA A 69 5.55 -3.54 2.75
C ALA A 69 6.11 -3.15 1.38
N ASP A 70 5.86 -1.90 0.95
CA ASP A 70 6.34 -1.36 -0.32
C ASP A 70 7.88 -1.38 -0.37
N MET A 71 8.55 -0.79 0.63
CA MET A 71 10.01 -0.72 0.69
C MET A 71 10.66 -2.10 0.73
N LEU A 72 10.15 -3.02 1.56
CA LEU A 72 10.68 -4.37 1.67
C LEU A 72 10.49 -5.17 0.37
N THR A 73 9.30 -5.08 -0.23
CA THR A 73 9.03 -5.72 -1.53
C THR A 73 9.93 -5.14 -2.61
N SER A 74 10.08 -3.82 -2.67
CA SER A 74 10.93 -3.13 -3.63
C SER A 74 12.40 -3.54 -3.46
N ALA A 75 12.90 -3.62 -2.23
CA ALA A 75 14.26 -4.04 -1.92
C ALA A 75 14.51 -5.48 -2.37
N ARG A 76 13.65 -6.42 -1.97
CA ARG A 76 13.77 -7.85 -2.35
C ARG A 76 13.73 -8.05 -3.85
N ASN A 77 12.83 -7.35 -4.55
CA ASN A 77 12.70 -7.47 -6.00
C ASN A 77 13.88 -6.84 -6.77
N LYS A 78 14.50 -5.78 -6.23
CA LYS A 78 15.61 -5.06 -6.89
C LYS A 78 16.99 -5.62 -6.57
N ILE A 79 17.19 -6.14 -5.36
CA ILE A 79 18.50 -6.55 -4.86
C ILE A 79 18.70 -8.06 -4.99
N ASP A 80 17.64 -8.86 -4.75
CA ASP A 80 17.74 -10.32 -4.62
C ASP A 80 16.90 -11.07 -5.66
N ASP A 81 16.45 -10.36 -6.71
CA ASP A 81 15.55 -10.91 -7.75
C ASP A 81 14.31 -11.62 -7.17
N GLY A 82 13.87 -11.16 -5.99
CA GLY A 82 12.70 -11.69 -5.30
C GLY A 82 11.42 -11.49 -6.11
N THR A 83 10.42 -12.32 -5.83
CA THR A 83 9.08 -12.16 -6.40
C THR A 83 8.00 -12.27 -5.32
N GLY A 84 6.93 -11.51 -5.51
CA GLY A 84 5.78 -11.52 -4.62
C GLY A 84 5.96 -10.67 -3.36
N LEU A 85 4.88 -10.62 -2.58
CA LEU A 85 4.78 -9.80 -1.38
C LEU A 85 5.31 -10.61 -0.18
N PRO A 86 6.16 -10.03 0.70
CA PRO A 86 6.63 -10.70 1.91
C PRO A 86 5.47 -11.08 2.85
N ALA A 87 5.70 -12.04 3.73
CA ALA A 87 4.73 -12.36 4.77
C ALA A 87 4.50 -11.13 5.68
N ASP A 88 3.25 -10.90 6.10
CA ASP A 88 2.87 -9.81 7.02
C ASP A 88 3.75 -9.73 8.26
N SER A 89 4.15 -10.88 8.84
CA SER A 89 5.04 -10.93 10.00
C SER A 89 6.40 -10.31 9.71
N LEU A 90 6.96 -10.58 8.53
CA LEU A 90 8.22 -10.01 8.08
C LEU A 90 8.09 -8.50 7.83
N ILE A 91 6.94 -8.06 7.31
CA ILE A 91 6.63 -6.65 7.11
C ILE A 91 6.56 -5.91 8.45
N HIS A 92 5.87 -6.47 9.45
CA HIS A 92 5.80 -5.88 10.80
C HIS A 92 7.16 -5.90 11.52
N GLU A 93 8.00 -6.89 11.26
CA GLU A 93 9.38 -6.88 11.76
C GLU A 93 10.20 -5.77 11.10
N PHE A 94 10.06 -5.59 9.79
CA PHE A 94 10.74 -4.54 9.05
C PHE A 94 10.25 -3.14 9.47
N GLU A 95 8.94 -2.95 9.64
CA GLU A 95 8.31 -1.74 10.18
C GLU A 95 8.90 -1.37 11.55
N ARG A 96 8.94 -2.33 12.48
CA ARG A 96 9.54 -2.11 13.81
C ARG A 96 11.04 -1.83 13.72
N GLY A 97 11.74 -2.51 12.81
CA GLY A 97 13.15 -2.26 12.54
C GLY A 97 13.40 -0.82 12.06
N ILE A 98 12.56 -0.30 11.15
CA ILE A 98 12.65 1.08 10.66
C ILE A 98 12.47 2.05 11.83
N THR A 99 11.45 1.85 12.66
CA THR A 99 11.22 2.68 13.86
C THR A 99 12.44 2.66 14.79
N ASN A 100 13.10 1.51 14.96
CA ASN A 100 14.32 1.39 15.77
C ASN A 100 15.55 2.04 15.13
N VAL A 101 15.67 2.05 13.80
CA VAL A 101 16.76 2.74 13.08
C VAL A 101 16.53 4.24 13.02
N CYS A 102 15.27 4.68 13.04
CA CYS A 102 14.85 6.08 13.05
C CYS A 102 15.08 6.78 14.40
N VAL A 103 16.29 6.63 14.96
CA VAL A 103 16.78 7.38 16.13
C VAL A 103 17.27 8.78 15.74
N GLU A 104 17.83 8.94 14.54
CA GLU A 104 18.26 10.23 14.01
C GLU A 104 17.08 10.87 13.26
N PRO A 105 16.45 11.94 13.80
CA PRO A 105 15.20 12.48 13.26
C PRO A 105 15.35 13.07 11.85
N THR A 106 16.58 13.46 11.48
CA THR A 106 16.89 14.09 10.19
C THR A 106 17.19 13.09 9.07
N MET A 107 17.43 11.82 9.40
CA MET A 107 17.63 10.74 8.43
C MET A 107 16.36 10.55 7.59
N THR A 108 16.53 10.24 6.31
CA THR A 108 15.40 9.94 5.43
C THR A 108 14.93 8.50 5.65
N LEU A 109 13.63 8.28 5.48
CA LEU A 109 13.01 6.98 5.65
C LEU A 109 13.61 5.95 4.70
N ALA A 110 13.92 6.36 3.46
CA ALA A 110 14.58 5.49 2.48
C ALA A 110 15.97 5.02 2.95
N ASP A 111 16.78 5.92 3.53
CA ASP A 111 18.13 5.58 4.01
C ASP A 111 18.05 4.62 5.22
N ALA A 112 17.13 4.88 6.15
CA ALA A 112 16.86 4.00 7.28
C ALA A 112 16.43 2.59 6.83
N ALA A 113 15.49 2.50 5.88
CA ALA A 113 15.00 1.22 5.36
C ALA A 113 16.07 0.45 4.58
N VAL A 114 16.87 1.14 3.76
CA VAL A 114 17.99 0.53 3.02
C VAL A 114 19.06 0.04 4.00
N GLY A 115 19.43 0.85 5.00
CA GLY A 115 20.39 0.47 6.02
C GLY A 115 19.94 -0.76 6.80
N LEU A 116 18.67 -0.80 7.21
CA LEU A 116 18.08 -1.98 7.86
C LEU A 116 18.14 -3.22 6.97
N TYR A 117 17.69 -3.10 5.72
CA TYR A 117 17.71 -4.20 4.76
C TYR A 117 19.11 -4.76 4.51
N ALA A 118 20.11 -3.87 4.36
CA ALA A 118 21.48 -4.26 4.08
C ALA A 118 22.18 -4.90 5.29
N THR A 119 21.76 -4.56 6.51
CA THR A 119 22.41 -5.05 7.74
C THR A 119 21.75 -6.29 8.33
N GLU A 120 20.52 -6.61 7.93
CA GLU A 120 19.73 -7.69 8.52
C GLU A 120 19.33 -8.77 7.49
N PRO A 121 20.10 -9.88 7.41
CA PRO A 121 19.90 -10.93 6.39
C PRO A 121 18.53 -11.60 6.41
N ARG A 122 17.81 -11.53 7.54
CA ARG A 122 16.47 -12.11 7.69
C ARG A 122 15.42 -11.49 6.75
N PHE A 123 15.68 -10.30 6.23
CA PHE A 123 14.77 -9.63 5.30
C PHE A 123 14.99 -10.04 3.84
N HIS A 124 16.06 -10.78 3.56
CA HIS A 124 16.37 -11.29 2.23
C HIS A 124 15.56 -12.59 1.97
N PRO A 125 15.16 -12.85 0.71
CA PRO A 125 14.45 -14.07 0.34
C PRO A 125 15.23 -15.38 0.54
#